data_AF-A0A5A7TMU3-F1
#
_entry.id   AF-A0A5A7TMU3-F1
#
_cell.length_a   1.000
_cell.length_b   1.000
_cell.length_c   1.000
_cell.angle_alpha   90.00
_cell.angle_beta   90.00
_cell.angle_gamma   90.00
#
_symmetry.space_group_name_H-M   'P 1'
#
loop_
_entity.id
_entity.type
_entity.pdbx_description
1 polymer ?
#
loop_
_entity_poly.entity_id
_entity_poly.type
_entity_poly.pdbx_seq_one_letter_code
_entity_poly.pdbx_strand_id
1 'polypeptide(L)'
;MQAYMEGCDYWKTIEQDYKIAPLYDNPTLNQIKTHKERITMKANARAYLYVVVYSTIFNRLMALESAKEIWKFLKNKLIGIANKARALGTDLSDSRLVQKILVSVPE
;
A
#
# COMPACT_ATOMS: atom_id res chain seq x y z
N MET A 1 10.31 -3.05 -11.07
CA MET A 1 9.07 -3.20 -10.26
C MET A 1 7.85 -3.17 -11.15
N GLN A 2 7.60 -2.07 -11.88
CA GLN A 2 6.44 -1.93 -12.76
C GLN A 2 6.32 -3.07 -13.80
N ALA A 3 7.37 -3.34 -14.57
CA ALA A 3 7.37 -4.43 -15.55
C ALA A 3 7.07 -5.82 -14.95
N TYR A 4 7.47 -6.07 -13.69
CA TYR A 4 7.14 -7.32 -12.98
C TYR A 4 5.66 -7.35 -12.57
N MET A 5 5.12 -6.22 -12.08
CA MET A 5 3.68 -6.12 -11.74
C MET A 5 2.77 -6.22 -12.96
N GLU A 6 3.20 -5.67 -14.10
CA GLU A 6 2.50 -5.78 -15.37
C GLU A 6 2.54 -7.22 -15.88
N GLY A 7 3.71 -7.87 -15.85
CA GLY A 7 3.87 -9.28 -16.25
C GLY A 7 3.10 -10.29 -15.38
N CYS A 8 2.84 -9.95 -14.11
CA CYS A 8 2.02 -10.77 -13.22
C CYS A 8 0.52 -10.38 -13.19
N ASP A 9 0.07 -9.45 -14.05
CA ASP A 9 -1.29 -8.89 -14.03
C ASP A 9 -1.74 -8.28 -12.67
N TYR A 10 -0.80 -8.03 -11.76
CA TYR A 10 -1.07 -7.36 -10.48
C TYR A 10 -1.49 -5.92 -10.70
N TRP A 11 -0.96 -5.24 -11.72
CA TRP A 11 -1.28 -3.85 -12.02
C TRP A 11 -2.78 -3.65 -12.31
N LYS A 12 -3.36 -4.47 -13.19
CA LYS A 12 -4.80 -4.46 -13.48
C LYS A 12 -5.65 -4.75 -12.24
N THR A 13 -5.19 -5.66 -11.39
CA THR A 13 -5.88 -6.02 -10.14
C THR A 13 -5.91 -4.83 -9.15
N ILE A 14 -4.85 -4.03 -9.11
CA ILE A 14 -4.77 -2.83 -8.26
C ILE A 14 -5.63 -1.70 -8.82
N GLU A 15 -5.55 -1.44 -10.13
CA GLU A 15 -6.31 -0.33 -10.77
C GLU A 15 -7.82 -0.54 -10.71
N GLN A 16 -8.28 -1.77 -10.97
CA GLN A 16 -9.71 -2.05 -11.04
C GLN A 16 -10.36 -2.19 -9.66
N ASP A 17 -9.55 -2.46 -8.61
CA ASP A 17 -9.96 -2.81 -7.24
C ASP A 17 -11.30 -3.56 -7.16
N TYR A 18 -11.49 -4.53 -8.05
CA TYR A 18 -12.78 -5.18 -8.20
C TYR A 18 -13.10 -5.99 -6.95
N LYS A 19 -14.39 -5.99 -6.57
CA LYS A 19 -14.89 -6.87 -5.51
C LYS A 19 -15.06 -8.28 -6.07
N ILE A 20 -14.56 -9.28 -5.35
CA ILE A 20 -14.75 -10.68 -5.70
C ILE A 20 -16.09 -11.11 -5.12
N ALA A 21 -17.08 -11.37 -5.98
CA ALA A 21 -18.37 -11.87 -5.55
C ALA A 21 -18.27 -13.32 -5.01
N PRO A 22 -19.11 -13.71 -4.04
CA PRO A 22 -19.21 -15.10 -3.59
C PRO A 22 -19.59 -16.03 -4.75
N LEU A 23 -19.21 -17.29 -4.66
CA LEU A 23 -19.73 -18.33 -5.54
C LEU A 23 -21.22 -18.57 -5.25
N TYR A 24 -21.99 -18.89 -6.30
CA TYR A 24 -23.37 -19.35 -6.17
C TYR A 24 -23.42 -20.81 -5.67
N ASP A 25 -24.62 -21.26 -5.26
CA ASP A 25 -24.82 -22.58 -4.65
C ASP A 25 -24.49 -23.78 -5.56
N ASN A 26 -24.44 -23.58 -6.88
CA ASN A 26 -24.07 -24.63 -7.84
C ASN A 26 -23.10 -24.10 -8.92
N PRO A 27 -21.82 -23.85 -8.57
CA PRO A 27 -20.85 -23.29 -9.50
C PRO A 27 -20.22 -24.39 -10.36
N THR A 28 -19.91 -24.06 -11.62
CA THR A 28 -19.14 -24.96 -12.48
C THR A 28 -17.67 -25.03 -12.03
N LEU A 29 -16.97 -26.12 -12.37
CA LEU A 29 -15.54 -26.26 -12.06
C LEU A 29 -14.70 -25.09 -12.59
N ASN A 30 -15.06 -24.54 -13.75
CA ASN A 30 -14.39 -23.38 -14.32
C ASN A 30 -14.62 -22.11 -13.48
N GLN A 31 -15.85 -21.89 -12.98
CA GLN A 31 -16.17 -20.77 -12.09
C GLN A 31 -15.40 -20.87 -10.77
N ILE A 32 -15.31 -22.06 -10.18
CA ILE A 32 -14.52 -22.30 -8.95
C ILE A 32 -13.04 -21.98 -9.20
N LYS A 33 -12.47 -22.47 -10.30
CA LYS A 33 -11.06 -22.24 -10.67
C LYS A 33 -10.77 -20.75 -10.81
N THR A 34 -11.54 -20.04 -11.63
CA THR A 34 -11.36 -18.60 -11.85
C THR A 34 -11.54 -17.79 -10.56
N HIS A 35 -12.49 -18.16 -9.71
CA HIS A 35 -12.69 -17.49 -8.41
C HIS A 35 -11.46 -17.63 -7.50
N LYS A 36 -10.90 -18.84 -7.38
CA LYS A 36 -9.67 -19.09 -6.63
C LYS A 36 -8.50 -18.27 -7.17
N GLU A 37 -8.30 -18.28 -8.49
CA GLU A 37 -7.24 -17.50 -9.15
C GLU A 37 -7.35 -16.00 -8.83
N ARG A 38 -8.55 -15.42 -8.89
CA ARG A 38 -8.77 -13.99 -8.55
C ARG A 38 -8.46 -13.69 -7.08
N ILE A 39 -8.87 -14.55 -6.16
CA ILE A 39 -8.55 -14.39 -4.72
C ILE A 39 -7.04 -14.40 -4.52
N THR A 40 -6.38 -15.43 -5.06
CA THR A 40 -4.92 -15.58 -4.94
C THR A 40 -4.19 -14.41 -5.58
N MET A 41 -4.63 -13.95 -6.76
CA MET A 41 -4.04 -12.80 -7.45
C MET A 41 -4.12 -11.52 -6.60
N LYS A 42 -5.28 -11.24 -6.00
CA LYS A 42 -5.48 -10.06 -5.14
C LYS A 42 -4.61 -10.13 -3.87
N ALA A 43 -4.51 -11.32 -3.26
CA ALA A 43 -3.63 -11.53 -2.11
C ALA A 43 -2.14 -11.35 -2.47
N ASN A 44 -1.69 -11.91 -3.59
CA ASN A 44 -0.31 -11.81 -4.05
C ASN A 44 0.08 -10.38 -4.44
N ALA A 45 -0.79 -9.65 -5.14
CA ALA A 45 -0.58 -8.24 -5.45
C ALA A 45 -0.36 -7.41 -4.17
N ARG A 46 -1.19 -7.65 -3.14
CA ARG A 46 -1.07 -7.00 -1.84
C ARG A 46 0.24 -7.38 -1.13
N ALA A 47 0.59 -8.67 -1.08
CA ALA A 47 1.83 -9.13 -0.47
C ALA A 47 3.07 -8.52 -1.15
N TYR A 48 3.07 -8.47 -2.48
CA TYR A 48 4.14 -7.87 -3.25
C TYR A 48 4.29 -6.37 -2.97
N LEU A 49 3.19 -5.62 -2.93
CA LEU A 49 3.21 -4.20 -2.54
C LEU A 49 3.83 -4.01 -1.15
N TYR A 50 3.47 -4.84 -0.17
CA TYR A 50 4.08 -4.77 1.16
C TYR A 50 5.59 -5.02 1.11
N VAL A 51 6.03 -6.09 0.45
CA VAL A 51 7.46 -6.43 0.35
C VAL A 51 8.23 -5.27 -0.28
N VAL A 52 7.80 -4.78 -1.43
CA VAL A 52 8.59 -3.77 -2.14
C VAL A 52 8.59 -2.42 -1.43
N VAL A 53 7.44 -1.97 -0.91
CA VAL A 53 7.38 -0.71 -0.16
C VAL A 53 8.23 -0.80 1.11
N TYR A 54 8.12 -1.92 1.85
CA TYR A 54 8.90 -2.13 3.07
C TYR A 54 10.40 -2.17 2.77
N SER A 55 10.84 -3.00 1.82
CA SER A 55 12.26 -3.08 1.43
C SER A 55 12.81 -1.74 0.98
N THR A 56 12.05 -0.96 0.19
CA THR A 56 12.51 0.34 -0.31
C THR A 56 12.67 1.36 0.82
N ILE A 57 11.72 1.41 1.77
CA ILE A 57 11.82 2.32 2.92
C ILE A 57 12.93 1.84 3.85
N PHE A 58 12.96 0.56 4.18
CA PHE A 58 13.94 -0.05 5.07
C PHE A 58 15.38 0.18 4.60
N ASN A 59 15.67 -0.06 3.31
CA ASN A 59 17.01 0.17 2.76
C ASN A 59 17.46 1.63 2.89
N ARG A 60 16.53 2.59 2.77
CA ARG A 60 16.83 4.02 2.96
C ARG A 60 17.06 4.36 4.43
N LEU A 61 16.32 3.73 5.34
CA LEU A 61 16.52 3.91 6.79
C LEU A 61 17.86 3.35 7.26
N MET A 62 18.26 2.19 6.74
CA MET A 62 19.56 1.57 7.04
C MET A 62 20.77 2.41 6.59
N ALA A 63 20.58 3.32 5.63
CA ALA A 63 21.64 4.22 5.15
C ALA A 63 21.77 5.50 6.00
N LEU A 64 20.92 5.70 7.00
CA LEU A 64 20.96 6.86 7.90
C LEU A 64 21.70 6.48 9.18
N GLU A 65 22.55 7.37 9.68
CA GLU A 65 23.50 7.04 10.75
C GLU A 65 22.96 7.40 12.14
N SER A 66 21.88 8.19 12.21
CA SER A 66 21.31 8.64 13.47
C SER A 66 19.79 8.55 13.55
N ALA A 67 19.29 8.37 14.77
CA ALA A 67 17.85 8.41 15.06
C ALA A 67 17.19 9.73 14.61
N LYS A 68 17.93 10.85 14.69
CA LYS A 68 17.46 12.18 14.26
C LYS A 68 17.21 12.23 12.76
N GLU A 69 18.12 11.66 11.96
CA GLU A 69 17.97 11.57 10.51
C GLU A 69 16.83 10.65 10.10
N ILE A 70 16.71 9.49 10.75
CA ILE A 70 15.60 8.54 10.54
C ILE A 70 14.26 9.24 10.80
N TRP A 71 14.14 9.93 11.92
CA TRP A 71 12.92 10.67 12.26
C TRP A 71 12.61 11.77 11.23
N LYS A 72 13.61 12.58 10.86
CA LYS A 72 13.44 13.65 9.85
C LYS A 72 12.98 13.09 8.51
N PHE A 73 13.56 11.96 8.07
CA PHE A 73 13.17 11.28 6.84
C PHE A 73 11.70 10.83 6.88
N LEU A 74 11.30 10.12 7.95
CA LEU A 74 9.93 9.64 8.13
C LEU A 74 8.93 10.79 8.20
N LYS A 75 9.23 11.84 8.99
CA LYS A 75 8.39 13.04 9.11
C LYS A 75 8.17 13.71 7.76
N ASN A 76 9.23 13.94 6.99
CA ASN A 76 9.14 14.55 5.66
C ASN A 76 8.32 13.69 4.69
N LYS A 77 8.51 12.37 4.72
CA LYS A 77 7.76 11.43 3.88
C LYS A 77 6.27 11.49 4.20
N LEU A 78 5.91 11.50 5.48
CA LEU A 78 4.53 11.58 5.97
C LEU A 78 3.86 12.90 5.61
N ILE A 79 4.55 14.03 5.81
CA ILE A 79 4.06 15.35 5.39
C ILE A 79 3.80 15.39 3.88
N GLY A 80 4.72 14.85 3.08
CA GLY A 80 4.55 14.77 1.63
C GLY A 80 3.33 13.95 1.21
N ILE A 81 3.06 12.83 1.89
CA ILE A 81 1.86 12.02 1.67
C ILE A 81 0.59 12.79 2.05
N ALA A 82 0.58 13.42 3.23
CA ALA A 82 -0.57 14.19 3.69
C ALA A 82 -0.90 15.35 2.72
N ASN A 83 0.11 16.06 2.23
CA ASN A 83 -0.09 17.14 1.27
C ASN A 83 -0.65 16.65 -0.06
N LYS A 84 -0.18 15.50 -0.56
CA LYS A 84 -0.75 14.88 -1.78
C LYS A 84 -2.19 14.43 -1.57
N ALA A 85 -2.49 13.76 -0.45
CA ALA A 85 -3.85 13.35 -0.12
C ALA A 85 -4.81 14.56 -0.05
N ARG A 86 -4.37 15.66 0.57
CA ARG A 86 -5.14 16.92 0.60
C ARG A 86 -5.37 17.49 -0.80
N ALA A 87 -4.35 17.47 -1.66
CA ALA A 87 -4.48 17.92 -3.05
C ALA A 87 -5.46 17.05 -3.86
N LEU A 88 -5.65 15.79 -3.47
CA LEU A 88 -6.66 14.88 -4.03
C LEU A 88 -8.03 14.99 -3.34
N GLY A 89 -8.24 15.98 -2.47
CA GLY A 89 -9.51 16.21 -1.78
C GLY A 89 -9.78 15.24 -0.61
N THR A 90 -8.77 14.52 -0.13
CA THR A 90 -8.92 13.66 1.06
C THR A 90 -8.94 14.52 2.31
N ASP A 91 -10.01 14.41 3.11
CA ASP A 91 -10.06 15.01 4.43
C ASP A 91 -9.18 14.22 5.41
N LEU A 92 -8.27 14.93 6.07
CA LEU A 92 -7.33 14.39 7.04
C LEU A 92 -7.57 14.94 8.45
N SER A 93 -8.63 15.72 8.64
CA SER A 93 -9.01 16.36 9.91
C SER A 93 -9.10 15.36 11.07
N ASP A 94 -9.67 14.18 10.83
CA ASP A 94 -9.84 13.09 11.80
C ASP A 94 -8.62 12.16 11.94
N SER A 95 -7.55 12.38 11.17
CA SER A 95 -6.39 11.50 11.20
C SER A 95 -5.57 11.72 12.48
N ARG A 96 -5.86 10.91 13.51
CA ARG A 96 -5.07 10.81 14.75
C ARG A 96 -3.57 10.61 14.48
N LEU A 97 -3.21 10.00 13.35
CA LEU A 97 -1.83 9.85 12.89
C LEU A 97 -1.21 11.20 12.52
N VAL A 98 -1.89 12.03 11.72
CA VAL A 98 -1.38 13.36 11.31
C VAL A 98 -1.20 14.26 12.53
N GLN A 99 -2.17 14.27 13.44
CA GLN A 99 -2.06 15.01 14.70
C GLN A 99 -0.89 14.50 15.56
N LYS A 100 -0.75 13.18 15.75
CA LYS A 100 0.39 12.64 16.50
C LYS A 100 1.73 12.97 15.85
N ILE A 101 1.88 12.83 14.53
CA ILE A 101 3.14 13.14 13.81
C ILE A 101 3.53 14.62 13.93
N LEU A 102 2.55 15.53 13.91
CA LEU A 102 2.78 16.96 14.10
C LEU A 102 3.19 17.31 15.54
N VAL A 103 2.66 16.58 16.53
CA VAL A 103 2.76 16.94 17.96
C VAL A 103 3.90 16.22 18.71
N SER A 104 4.45 15.11 18.20
CA SER A 104 5.18 14.15 19.05
C SER A 104 6.71 14.24 19.18
N VAL A 105 7.41 15.35 18.88
CA VAL A 105 8.76 15.58 19.45
C VAL A 105 9.05 17.07 19.70
N PRO A 106 9.45 17.48 20.92
CA PRO A 106 9.91 18.82 21.25
C PRO A 106 11.29 19.12 20.64
N GLU A 107 11.62 20.42 20.52
CA GLU A 107 12.89 20.94 19.97
C GLU A 107 14.16 20.32 20.59
#